data_AF-A0A383DM04-F1
#
_entry.id   AF-A0A383DM04-F1
#
_cell.length_a   1.000
_cell.length_b   1.000
_cell.length_c   1.000
_cell.angle_alpha   90.00
_cell.angle_beta   90.00
_cell.angle_gamma   90.00
#
_symmetry.space_group_name_H-M   'P 1'
#
loop_
_entity.id
_entity.type
_entity.pdbx_description
1 polymer ?
#
loop_
_entity_poly.entity_id
_entity_poly.type
_entity_poly.pdbx_seq_one_letter_code
_entity_poly.pdbx_strand_id
1 'polypeptide(L)'
;QLTKIRRFARNHCLTIVLVCHPTKLRKEDSGRYEGGFAPPSAYQIAGSASFRSKADAIFCVHRPKYGQTDENGVVELHIQKVKKKYLGKVGMTQIFYQFYTGTYGSYPDPDYPFNTEGFVS
;
A
#
# COMPACT_ATOMS: atom_id res chain seq x y z
N GLN A 1 -18.77 4.03 14.64
CA GLN A 1 -18.07 2.83 15.15
C GLN A 1 -16.55 3.06 15.34
N LEU A 2 -15.82 3.63 14.37
CA LEU A 2 -14.39 3.96 14.48
C LEU A 2 -13.95 4.77 15.73
N THR A 3 -14.78 5.70 16.20
CA THR A 3 -14.48 6.48 17.42
C THR A 3 -14.36 5.58 18.67
N LYS A 4 -15.16 4.52 18.76
CA LYS A 4 -15.10 3.56 19.89
C LYS A 4 -13.79 2.77 19.85
N ILE A 5 -13.43 2.25 18.67
CA ILE A 5 -12.17 1.52 18.43
C ILE A 5 -10.97 2.39 18.80
N ARG A 6 -10.96 3.65 18.35
CA ARG A 6 -9.88 4.59 18.65
C ARG A 6 -9.77 4.89 20.15
N ARG A 7 -10.90 5.01 20.86
CA ARG A 7 -10.90 5.22 22.31
C ARG A 7 -10.35 4.01 23.04
N PHE A 8 -10.77 2.81 22.63
CA PHE A 8 -10.27 1.55 23.18
C PHE A 8 -8.75 1.42 23.01
N ALA A 9 -8.24 1.64 21.79
CA ALA A 9 -6.80 1.60 21.51
C ALA A 9 -5.98 2.50 22.46
N ARG A 10 -6.47 3.71 22.71
CA ARG A 10 -5.79 4.68 23.58
C ARG A 10 -5.84 4.31 25.05
N ASN A 11 -6.98 3.81 25.51
CA ASN A 11 -7.15 3.45 26.92
C ASN A 11 -6.30 2.25 27.32
N HIS A 12 -5.95 1.39 26.35
CA HIS A 12 -5.17 0.16 26.58
C HIS A 12 -3.78 0.20 25.94
N CYS A 13 -3.32 1.37 25.47
CA CYS A 13 -2.01 1.53 24.82
C CYS A 13 -1.76 0.55 23.65
N LEU A 14 -2.79 0.24 22.86
CA LEU A 14 -2.73 -0.69 21.75
C LEU A 14 -2.55 0.03 20.40
N THR A 15 -1.81 -0.60 19.50
CA THR A 15 -1.80 -0.26 18.08
C THR A 15 -2.83 -1.11 17.35
N ILE A 16 -3.82 -0.47 16.71
CA ILE A 16 -4.83 -1.15 15.91
C ILE A 16 -4.59 -0.82 14.45
N VAL A 17 -4.36 -1.86 13.65
CA VAL A 17 -4.27 -1.77 12.19
C VAL A 17 -5.59 -2.25 11.59
N LEU A 18 -6.19 -1.43 10.73
CA LEU A 18 -7.42 -1.78 10.03
C LEU A 18 -7.09 -1.94 8.54
N VAL A 19 -7.39 -3.11 7.99
CA VAL A 19 -7.29 -3.38 6.56
C VAL A 19 -8.66 -3.10 5.93
N CYS A 20 -8.68 -2.23 4.93
CA CYS A 20 -9.91 -1.83 4.26
C CYS A 20 -9.74 -1.95 2.74
N HIS A 21 -10.74 -2.48 2.07
CA HIS A 21 -10.76 -2.52 0.61
C HIS A 21 -11.09 -1.14 0.03
N PRO A 22 -10.44 -0.73 -1.07
CA PRO A 22 -10.85 0.44 -1.84
C PRO A 22 -12.20 0.19 -2.52
N THR A 23 -12.97 1.24 -2.81
CA THR A 23 -14.31 1.11 -3.43
C THR A 23 -14.24 0.69 -4.90
N LYS A 24 -13.78 1.59 -5.77
CA LYS A 24 -13.56 1.36 -7.19
C LYS A 24 -12.24 2.00 -7.58
N LEU A 25 -11.35 1.20 -8.13
CA LEU A 25 -10.09 1.66 -8.68
C LEU A 25 -10.39 2.41 -9.99
N ARG A 26 -9.79 3.59 -10.14
CA ARG A 26 -9.85 4.34 -11.38
C ARG A 26 -8.67 3.91 -12.24
N LYS A 27 -8.94 3.68 -13.53
CA LYS A 27 -7.86 3.64 -14.53
C LYS A 27 -7.17 4.99 -14.50
N GLU A 28 -5.85 4.96 -14.62
CA GLU A 28 -5.10 6.20 -14.64
C GLU A 28 -5.06 6.75 -16.07
N ASP A 29 -5.51 7.99 -16.24
CA ASP A 29 -5.59 8.64 -17.56
C ASP A 29 -4.26 9.34 -17.94
N SER A 30 -3.32 9.52 -17.00
CA SER A 30 -2.06 10.24 -17.20
C SER A 30 -0.91 9.41 -17.75
N GLY A 31 -1.10 8.10 -17.93
CA GLY A 31 -0.07 7.21 -18.47
C GLY A 31 1.15 6.98 -17.57
N ARG A 32 1.09 7.36 -16.29
CA ARG A 32 2.18 7.11 -15.32
C ARG A 32 2.21 5.64 -14.89
N TYR A 33 1.05 4.99 -14.88
CA TYR A 33 0.87 3.57 -14.70
C TYR A 33 0.35 3.00 -16.03
N GLU A 34 1.26 2.62 -16.93
CA GLU A 34 0.93 2.08 -18.26
C GLU A 34 -0.08 0.91 -18.16
N GLY A 35 -1.29 1.13 -18.68
CA GLY A 35 -2.37 0.14 -18.65
C GLY A 35 -2.87 -0.24 -17.25
N GLY A 36 -2.44 0.48 -16.21
CA GLY A 36 -2.66 0.15 -14.81
C GLY A 36 -3.74 0.98 -14.11
N PHE A 37 -3.99 0.65 -12.85
CA PHE A 37 -4.83 1.44 -11.95
C PHE A 37 -3.97 2.43 -11.17
N ALA A 38 -4.53 3.60 -10.85
CA ALA A 38 -3.86 4.54 -9.95
C ALA A 38 -3.94 4.04 -8.48
N PRO A 39 -2.96 4.37 -7.62
CA PRO A 39 -3.05 4.08 -6.21
C PRO A 39 -4.30 4.75 -5.62
N PRO A 40 -5.18 4.02 -4.91
CA PRO A 40 -6.40 4.60 -4.37
C PRO A 40 -6.07 5.63 -3.29
N SER A 41 -6.72 6.79 -3.38
CA SER A 41 -6.66 7.84 -2.38
C SER A 41 -7.31 7.40 -1.07
N ALA A 42 -6.91 7.99 0.06
CA ALA A 42 -7.46 7.72 1.38
C ALA A 42 -8.95 8.12 1.51
N TYR A 43 -9.50 8.82 0.53
CA TYR A 43 -10.95 9.08 0.41
C TYR A 43 -11.71 7.93 -0.28
N GLN A 44 -11.02 7.04 -0.99
CA GLN A 44 -11.59 5.93 -1.74
C GLN A 44 -11.68 4.63 -0.91
N ILE A 45 -11.58 4.72 0.42
CA ILE A 45 -11.74 3.59 1.33
C ILE A 45 -13.24 3.25 1.45
N ALA A 46 -13.60 1.99 1.19
CA ALA A 46 -14.98 1.54 1.31
C ALA A 46 -15.49 1.60 2.76
N GLY A 47 -16.77 1.93 2.94
CA GLY A 47 -17.47 1.88 4.23
C GLY A 47 -17.66 3.21 4.95
N SER A 48 -16.77 4.22 4.83
CA SER A 48 -17.02 5.59 5.31
C SER A 48 -15.87 6.56 5.03
N ALA A 49 -16.16 7.82 4.70
CA ALA A 49 -15.14 8.89 4.72
C ALA A 49 -14.51 9.12 6.12
N SER A 50 -15.10 8.56 7.18
CA SER A 50 -14.62 8.67 8.56
C SER A 50 -13.23 8.06 8.80
N PHE A 51 -12.78 7.11 7.96
CA PHE A 51 -11.42 6.56 8.07
C PHE A 51 -10.37 7.67 7.94
N ARG A 52 -10.53 8.54 6.94
CA ARG A 52 -9.58 9.64 6.70
C ARG A 52 -9.54 10.64 7.83
N SER A 53 -10.63 10.91 8.52
CA SER A 53 -10.66 11.88 9.63
C SER A 53 -10.13 11.29 10.94
N LYS A 54 -10.48 10.02 11.23
CA LYS A 54 -10.22 9.39 12.54
C LYS A 54 -8.89 8.67 12.65
N ALA A 55 -8.35 8.11 11.56
CA ALA A 55 -7.08 7.38 11.60
C ALA A 55 -5.90 8.30 11.95
N ASP A 56 -4.89 7.76 12.64
CA ASP A 56 -3.68 8.51 12.99
C ASP A 56 -2.62 8.43 11.88
N ALA A 57 -2.57 7.31 11.14
CA ALA A 57 -1.81 7.15 9.90
C ALA A 57 -2.65 6.38 8.86
N ILE A 58 -2.40 6.62 7.57
CA ILE A 58 -3.00 5.88 6.45
C ILE A 58 -1.95 5.69 5.39
N PHE A 59 -1.80 4.44 4.94
CA PHE A 59 -0.96 4.07 3.82
C PHE A 59 -1.73 3.17 2.86
N CYS A 60 -1.32 3.17 1.60
CA CYS A 60 -1.83 2.29 0.56
C CYS A 60 -0.69 1.44 0.01
N VAL A 61 -0.94 0.14 -0.09
CA VAL A 61 -0.09 -0.79 -0.82
C VAL A 61 -0.60 -0.83 -2.25
N HIS A 62 0.23 -0.43 -3.20
CA HIS A 62 -0.14 -0.35 -4.61
C HIS A 62 0.82 -1.20 -5.45
N ARG A 63 0.26 -2.08 -6.28
CA ARG A 63 1.00 -2.91 -7.23
C ARG A 63 0.73 -2.40 -8.65
N PRO A 64 1.62 -1.57 -9.22
CA PRO A 64 1.35 -0.88 -10.48
C PRO A 64 1.19 -1.83 -11.68
N LYS A 65 1.90 -2.97 -11.68
CA LYS A 65 1.89 -3.97 -12.76
C LYS A 65 1.10 -5.24 -12.41
N TYR A 66 0.13 -5.15 -11.49
CA TYR A 66 -0.65 -6.31 -11.06
C TYR A 66 -1.37 -6.98 -12.25
N GLY A 67 -0.99 -8.23 -12.58
CA GLY A 67 -1.58 -9.01 -13.68
C GLY A 67 -0.87 -8.87 -15.04
N GLN A 68 0.19 -8.06 -15.13
CA GLN A 68 1.16 -8.13 -16.22
C GLN A 68 2.36 -8.98 -15.76
N THR A 69 3.29 -9.32 -16.65
CA THR A 69 4.58 -9.93 -16.28
C THR A 69 5.29 -8.97 -15.33
N ASP A 70 5.14 -9.21 -14.03
CA ASP A 70 5.63 -8.35 -12.96
C ASP A 70 7.09 -8.71 -12.67
N GLU A 71 7.95 -8.48 -13.68
CA GLU A 71 9.35 -8.96 -13.75
C GLU A 71 10.18 -8.57 -12.52
N ASN A 72 9.82 -7.49 -11.83
CA ASN A 72 10.59 -6.93 -10.73
C ASN A 72 9.85 -6.96 -9.38
N GLY A 73 8.62 -7.49 -9.32
CA GLY A 73 7.82 -7.58 -8.09
C GLY A 73 7.65 -6.25 -7.34
N VAL A 74 7.69 -5.12 -8.04
CA VAL A 74 7.73 -3.79 -7.41
C VAL A 74 6.38 -3.43 -6.82
N VAL A 75 6.38 -3.04 -5.54
CA VAL A 75 5.21 -2.60 -4.82
C VAL A 75 5.47 -1.23 -4.21
N GLU A 76 4.54 -0.31 -4.44
CA GLU A 76 4.61 1.04 -3.93
C GLU A 76 3.82 1.17 -2.63
N LEU A 77 4.46 1.66 -1.58
CA LEU A 77 3.83 2.07 -0.34
C LEU A 77 3.62 3.58 -0.35
N HIS A 78 2.37 4.00 -0.51
CA HIS A 78 1.98 5.40 -0.48
C HIS A 78 1.48 5.78 0.92
N ILE A 79 2.26 6.55 1.67
CA ILE A 79 1.87 7.10 2.97
C ILE A 79 1.07 8.37 2.72
N GLN A 80 -0.25 8.29 2.82
CA GLN A 80 -1.17 9.37 2.43
C GLN A 80 -1.64 10.25 3.60
N LYS A 81 -1.42 9.78 4.84
CA LYS A 81 -1.71 10.54 6.05
C LYS A 81 -0.76 10.17 7.15
N VAL A 82 -0.24 11.21 7.81
CA VAL A 82 0.35 11.12 9.14
C VAL A 82 -0.20 12.27 9.98
N LYS A 83 -0.81 11.99 11.13
CA LYS A 83 -1.43 13.02 11.99
C LYS A 83 -0.45 13.70 12.93
N LYS A 84 0.60 12.99 13.35
CA LYS A 84 1.57 13.47 14.34
C LYS A 84 2.98 13.40 13.75
N LYS A 85 3.74 14.49 13.85
CA LYS A 85 5.08 14.59 13.26
C LYS A 85 6.04 13.50 13.74
N TYR A 86 5.93 13.09 15.01
CA TYR A 86 6.76 12.02 15.57
C TYR A 86 6.47 10.63 14.99
N LEU A 87 5.34 10.42 14.32
CA LEU A 87 5.01 9.16 13.64
C LEU A 87 5.63 9.07 12.23
N GLY A 88 6.15 10.18 11.69
CA GLY A 88 6.77 10.22 10.37
C GLY A 88 6.19 11.27 9.43
N LYS A 89 6.38 11.05 8.12
CA LYS A 89 6.01 11.98 7.05
C LYS A 89 5.20 11.29 5.95
N VAL A 90 4.38 12.08 5.27
CA VAL A 90 3.69 11.69 4.03
C VAL A 90 4.74 11.50 2.93
N GLY A 91 4.54 10.53 2.05
CA GLY A 91 5.49 10.21 0.99
C GLY A 91 5.18 8.88 0.32
N MET A 92 6.10 8.43 -0.51
CA MET A 92 6.05 7.13 -1.17
C MET A 92 7.39 6.42 -1.00
N THR A 93 7.35 5.12 -0.79
CA THR A 93 8.52 4.25 -0.80
C THR A 93 8.21 2.98 -1.59
N GLN A 94 9.24 2.32 -2.10
CA GLN A 94 9.11 1.08 -2.87
C GLN A 94 9.62 -0.09 -2.02
N ILE A 95 8.89 -1.20 -2.11
CA ILE A 95 9.27 -2.49 -1.56
C ILE A 95 9.16 -3.52 -2.68
N PHE A 96 9.81 -4.66 -2.50
CA PHE A 96 9.85 -5.73 -3.49
C PHE A 96 9.14 -6.95 -2.94
N TYR A 97 8.25 -7.53 -3.73
CA TYR A 97 7.59 -8.79 -3.44
C TYR A 97 8.40 -9.94 -4.03
N GLN A 98 8.80 -10.88 -3.18
CA GLN A 98 9.51 -12.07 -3.60
C GLN A 98 8.53 -13.22 -3.82
N PHE A 99 8.45 -13.73 -5.05
CA PHE A 99 7.45 -14.74 -5.42
C PHE A 99 7.73 -16.12 -4.80
N TYR A 100 8.99 -16.50 -4.67
CA TYR A 100 9.39 -17.80 -4.12
C TYR A 100 9.07 -17.94 -2.62
N THR A 101 9.24 -16.86 -1.86
CA THR A 101 9.05 -16.86 -0.40
C THR A 101 7.72 -16.24 0.04
N GLY A 102 7.06 -15.48 -0.85
CA GLY A 102 5.83 -14.75 -0.54
C GLY A 102 6.04 -13.55 0.39
N THR A 103 7.28 -13.07 0.54
CA THR A 103 7.65 -12.01 1.49
C THR A 103 7.89 -10.67 0.81
N TYR A 104 7.72 -9.57 1.56
CA TYR A 104 8.09 -8.22 1.11
C TYR A 104 9.42 -7.78 1.73
N GLY A 105 10.32 -7.22 0.92
CA GLY A 105 11.65 -6.77 1.35
C GLY A 105 12.02 -5.37 0.83
N SER A 106 13.06 -4.79 1.42
CA SER A 106 13.59 -3.47 1.05
C SER A 106 14.57 -3.49 -0.12
N TYR A 107 15.11 -4.66 -0.46
CA TYR A 107 16.04 -4.88 -1.55
C TYR A 107 15.77 -6.27 -2.16
N PRO A 108 15.96 -6.48 -3.47
CA PRO A 108 16.02 -7.82 -4.04
C PRO A 108 16.99 -8.69 -3.24
N ASP A 109 16.56 -9.87 -2.83
CA ASP A 109 17.43 -10.81 -2.16
C ASP A 109 18.59 -11.19 -3.10
N PRO A 110 19.87 -10.99 -2.72
CA PRO A 110 21.00 -11.37 -3.56
C PRO A 110 21.07 -12.88 -3.83
N ASP A 111 20.51 -13.72 -2.96
CA ASP A 111 20.44 -15.17 -3.14
C ASP A 111 19.31 -15.59 -4.09
N TYR A 112 18.33 -14.70 -4.30
CA TYR A 112 17.22 -14.89 -5.23
C TYR A 112 17.01 -13.61 -6.08
N PRO A 113 17.99 -13.25 -6.94
CA PRO A 113 17.88 -12.11 -7.81
C PRO A 113 16.67 -12.27 -8.73
N PHE A 114 16.05 -11.17 -9.13
CA PHE A 114 14.94 -11.20 -10.09
C PHE A 114 15.37 -11.97 -11.34
N ASN A 115 14.71 -13.10 -11.61
CA ASN A 115 15.10 -13.97 -12.71
C ASN A 115 14.65 -13.32 -14.03
N THR A 116 15.58 -12.71 -14.76
CA THR A 116 15.34 -12.17 -16.12
C THR A 116 15.47 -13.23 -17.22
N GLU A 117 15.91 -14.46 -16.90
CA GLU A 117 16.28 -15.47 -17.91
C GLU A 117 15.18 -16.48 -18.25
N GLY A 118 13.99 -16.37 -17.63
CA GLY A 118 12.89 -17.35 -17.80
C GLY A 118 11.81 -16.97 -18.82
N PHE A 119 11.85 -15.80 -19.45
CA PHE A 119 10.77 -15.30 -20.31
C PHE A 119 11.30 -14.75 -21.63
N VAL A 120 11.88 -15.64 -22.44
CA VAL A 120 11.87 -15.47 -23.89
C VAL A 120 11.16 -16.68 -24.50
N SER A 121 9.88 -16.50 -24.83
CA SER A 121 9.21 -17.10 -26.00
C SER A 121 7.91 -16.37 -26.27
#